data_AF-A0A285UUS3-F1
#
_entry.id   AF-A0A285UUS3-F1
#
_cell.length_a   1.000
_cell.length_b   1.000
_cell.length_c   1.000
_cell.angle_alpha   90.00
_cell.angle_beta   90.00
_cell.angle_gamma   90.00
#
_symmetry.space_group_name_H-M   'P 1'
#
loop_
_entity.id
_entity.type
_entity.pdbx_description
1 polymer ?
#
loop_
_entity_poly.entity_id
_entity_poly.type
_entity_poly.pdbx_seq_one_letter_code
_entity_poly.pdbx_strand_id
1 'polypeptide(L)'
;MFYLAEYPEDPPGYVNLSTSTEWEPWLNGVIPAALHADVRGRLRSNLKHILVGLEMKAALIVPHATRISGRSVLFEPYCQIMTFEFCVGVFSVCEGIGSAFWLRNQNDDGAAAARIAPNNWIGALVAVADPHGALDLDIKVRGVKATRDKIHQDQLGARTEIDWHAFDYGQSFVPAKDALAILLQVNAGDVPVATNLRP
;
A
#
# COMPACT_ATOMS: atom_id res chain seq x y z
N MET A 1 28.59 18.58 -13.94
CA MET A 1 28.21 17.52 -14.91
C MET A 1 27.73 16.35 -14.08
N PHE A 2 26.40 16.17 -13.98
CA PHE A 2 25.82 15.06 -13.23
C PHE A 2 25.97 13.80 -14.08
N TYR A 3 26.94 12.96 -13.74
CA TYR A 3 27.01 11.62 -14.30
C TYR A 3 25.80 10.85 -13.76
N LEU A 4 24.78 10.66 -14.60
CA LEU A 4 23.88 9.52 -14.46
C LEU A 4 24.79 8.30 -14.61
N ALA A 5 25.27 7.77 -13.49
CA ALA A 5 26.09 6.57 -13.49
C ALA A 5 25.35 5.48 -14.28
N GLU A 6 26.09 4.73 -15.10
CA GLU A 6 25.62 3.46 -15.63
C GLU A 6 25.13 2.65 -14.43
N TYR A 7 23.83 2.32 -14.43
CA TYR A 7 23.26 1.45 -13.41
C TYR A 7 24.05 0.13 -13.46
N PRO A 8 24.57 -0.36 -12.32
CA PRO A 8 25.24 -1.66 -12.32
C PRO A 8 24.23 -2.74 -12.75
N GLU A 9 24.71 -3.79 -13.43
CA GLU A 9 23.90 -5.00 -13.68
C GLU A 9 23.53 -5.70 -12.35
N ASP A 10 24.22 -5.36 -11.26
CA ASP A 10 24.02 -5.89 -9.92
C ASP A 10 24.11 -4.78 -8.83
N PRO A 11 23.00 -4.42 -8.17
CA PRO A 11 21.65 -4.90 -8.45
C PRO A 11 21.14 -4.31 -9.77
N PRO A 12 20.39 -5.08 -10.59
CA PRO A 12 19.95 -4.62 -11.89
C PRO A 12 19.11 -3.34 -11.78
N GLY A 13 19.31 -2.43 -12.74
CA GLY A 13 18.48 -1.24 -12.89
C GLY A 13 17.00 -1.54 -13.09
N TYR A 14 16.17 -0.49 -13.00
CA TYR A 14 14.71 -0.55 -13.05
C TYR A 14 14.16 -1.45 -14.17
N VAL A 15 13.49 -2.55 -13.79
CA VAL A 15 12.65 -3.36 -14.69
C VAL A 15 11.20 -3.09 -14.34
N ASN A 16 10.40 -2.68 -15.32
CA ASN A 16 8.96 -2.61 -15.13
C ASN A 16 8.40 -4.03 -15.00
N LEU A 17 8.12 -4.48 -13.77
CA LEU A 17 7.72 -5.86 -13.48
C LEU A 17 6.23 -6.10 -13.75
N SER A 18 5.37 -5.09 -13.56
CA SER A 18 3.96 -5.17 -13.89
C SER A 18 3.33 -3.82 -14.26
N THR A 19 2.24 -3.86 -15.00
CA THR A 19 1.47 -2.73 -15.51
C THR A 19 0.11 -2.64 -14.82
N SER A 20 -0.58 -1.50 -14.95
CA SER A 20 -1.91 -1.32 -14.34
C SER A 20 -2.95 -2.35 -14.80
N THR A 21 -2.80 -2.89 -16.01
CA THR A 21 -3.72 -3.90 -16.57
C THR A 21 -3.52 -5.26 -15.91
N GLU A 22 -2.29 -5.60 -15.49
CA GLU A 22 -1.97 -6.87 -14.84
C GLU A 22 -2.56 -6.97 -13.43
N TRP A 23 -2.91 -5.83 -12.82
CA TRP A 23 -3.62 -5.79 -11.53
C TRP A 23 -5.14 -5.98 -11.64
N GLU A 24 -5.71 -5.90 -12.85
CA GLU A 24 -7.16 -6.00 -13.03
C GLU A 24 -7.75 -7.37 -12.64
N PRO A 25 -7.12 -8.53 -12.95
CA PRO A 25 -7.59 -9.83 -12.49
C PRO A 25 -7.74 -9.90 -10.97
N TRP A 26 -6.69 -9.54 -10.22
CA TRP A 26 -6.73 -9.52 -8.76
C TRP A 26 -7.83 -8.59 -8.23
N LEU A 27 -7.92 -7.37 -8.77
CA LEU A 27 -8.95 -6.40 -8.38
C LEU A 27 -10.37 -6.89 -8.66
N ASN A 28 -10.60 -7.54 -9.80
CA ASN A 28 -11.89 -8.14 -10.14
C ASN A 28 -12.27 -9.29 -9.22
N GLY A 29 -11.28 -10.09 -8.78
CA GLY A 29 -11.51 -11.20 -7.85
C GLY A 29 -11.75 -10.72 -6.41
N VAL A 30 -11.00 -9.72 -5.94
CA VAL A 30 -11.06 -9.25 -4.55
C VAL A 30 -12.21 -8.29 -4.29
N ILE A 31 -12.61 -7.46 -5.26
CA ILE A 31 -13.74 -6.54 -5.10
C ILE A 31 -15.06 -7.33 -5.20
N PRO A 32 -15.93 -7.30 -4.19
CA PRO A 32 -17.18 -8.06 -4.22
C PRO A 32 -18.07 -7.73 -5.41
N ALA A 33 -18.52 -8.77 -6.11
CA ALA A 33 -19.46 -8.64 -7.21
C ALA A 33 -20.83 -8.09 -6.77
N ALA A 34 -21.18 -8.17 -5.49
CA ALA A 34 -22.43 -7.64 -4.94
C ALA A 34 -22.51 -6.09 -4.94
N LEU A 35 -21.37 -5.39 -5.08
CA LEU A 35 -21.37 -3.93 -5.13
C LEU A 35 -21.92 -3.39 -6.44
N HIS A 36 -22.44 -2.16 -6.38
CA HIS A 36 -22.94 -1.44 -7.54
C HIS A 36 -21.85 -1.34 -8.63
N ALA A 37 -22.24 -1.49 -9.90
CA ALA A 37 -21.30 -1.56 -11.03
C ALA A 37 -20.35 -0.36 -11.09
N ASP A 38 -20.86 0.85 -10.86
CA ASP A 38 -20.06 2.08 -10.84
C ASP A 38 -19.09 2.14 -9.66
N VAL A 39 -19.48 1.64 -8.49
CA VAL A 39 -18.62 1.59 -7.30
C VAL A 39 -17.43 0.66 -7.58
N ARG A 40 -17.71 -0.54 -8.12
CA ARG A 40 -16.65 -1.48 -8.54
C ARG A 40 -15.74 -0.87 -9.60
N GLY A 41 -16.32 -0.21 -10.61
CA GLY A 41 -15.57 0.45 -11.68
C GLY A 41 -14.60 1.51 -11.16
N ARG A 42 -15.05 2.37 -10.24
CA ARG A 42 -14.22 3.40 -9.60
C ARG A 42 -13.14 2.79 -8.71
N LEU A 43 -13.49 1.80 -7.88
CA LEU A 43 -12.52 1.10 -7.03
C LEU A 43 -11.41 0.47 -7.88
N ARG A 44 -11.76 -0.31 -8.91
CA ARG A 44 -10.78 -0.92 -9.80
C ARG A 44 -9.91 0.13 -10.50
N SER A 45 -10.52 1.17 -11.06
CA SER A 45 -9.78 2.22 -11.78
C SER A 45 -8.79 2.95 -10.87
N ASN A 46 -9.16 3.26 -9.64
CA ASN A 46 -8.29 4.00 -8.73
C ASN A 46 -7.21 3.10 -8.12
N LEU A 47 -7.60 1.91 -7.65
CA LEU A 47 -6.69 1.00 -6.94
C LEU A 47 -5.57 0.46 -7.84
N LYS A 48 -5.84 0.21 -9.14
CA LYS A 48 -4.78 -0.25 -10.06
C LYS A 48 -3.65 0.76 -10.21
N HIS A 49 -3.96 2.05 -10.23
CA HIS A 49 -2.93 3.10 -10.33
C HIS A 49 -2.16 3.24 -9.01
N ILE A 50 -2.83 3.07 -7.87
CA ILE A 50 -2.16 3.07 -6.57
C ILE A 50 -1.19 1.89 -6.47
N LEU A 51 -1.61 0.68 -6.85
CA LEU A 51 -0.78 -0.53 -6.80
C LEU A 51 0.51 -0.39 -7.64
N VAL A 52 0.41 0.09 -8.88
CA VAL A 52 1.58 0.38 -9.71
C VAL A 52 2.48 1.45 -9.07
N GLY A 53 1.89 2.51 -8.53
CA GLY A 53 2.63 3.54 -7.80
C GLY A 53 3.35 3.02 -6.55
N LEU A 54 2.80 2.02 -5.88
CA LEU A 54 3.43 1.32 -4.76
C LEU A 54 4.57 0.42 -5.24
N GLU A 55 4.43 -0.28 -6.37
CA GLU A 55 5.49 -1.11 -6.93
C GLU A 55 6.73 -0.30 -7.27
N MET A 56 6.55 0.84 -7.92
CA MET A 56 7.65 1.76 -8.26
C MET A 56 8.38 2.24 -7.00
N LYS A 57 7.65 2.53 -5.93
CA LYS A 57 8.23 2.96 -4.65
C LYS A 57 8.97 1.82 -3.96
N ALA A 58 8.37 0.63 -3.89
CA ALA A 58 9.00 -0.54 -3.29
C ALA A 58 10.32 -0.91 -4.02
N ALA A 59 10.34 -0.80 -5.35
CA ALA A 59 11.53 -1.03 -6.17
C ALA A 59 12.69 -0.07 -5.86
N LEU A 60 12.42 1.09 -5.27
CA LEU A 60 13.45 2.06 -4.90
C LEU A 60 13.78 2.00 -3.40
N ILE A 61 12.77 1.83 -2.54
CA ILE A 61 12.94 1.77 -1.09
C ILE A 61 13.70 0.51 -0.67
N VAL A 62 13.37 -0.67 -1.22
CA VAL A 62 13.98 -1.94 -0.80
C VAL A 62 15.49 -1.97 -1.12
N PRO A 63 15.96 -1.67 -2.34
CA PRO A 63 17.39 -1.63 -2.62
C PRO A 63 18.10 -0.52 -1.85
N HIS A 64 17.42 0.60 -1.58
CA HIS A 64 17.97 1.63 -0.72
C HIS A 64 18.24 1.09 0.69
N ALA A 65 17.31 0.37 1.29
CA ALA A 65 17.43 -0.08 2.69
C ALA A 65 18.31 -1.34 2.90
N THR A 66 18.37 -2.23 1.91
CA THR A 66 19.00 -3.57 2.06
C THR A 66 20.47 -3.64 1.60
N ARG A 67 21.05 -2.51 1.20
CA ARG A 67 22.41 -2.42 0.67
C ARG A 67 23.50 -2.85 1.69
N ILE A 68 24.47 -3.63 1.20
CA ILE A 68 25.62 -4.10 1.99
C ILE A 68 26.80 -3.09 1.99
N SER A 69 26.90 -2.21 0.99
CA SER A 69 28.09 -1.35 0.77
C SER A 69 27.96 0.12 1.19
N GLY A 70 26.85 0.52 1.83
CA GLY A 70 26.67 1.87 2.40
C GLY A 70 26.52 3.04 1.39
N ARG A 71 26.63 2.80 0.08
CA ARG A 71 26.40 3.84 -0.95
C ARG A 71 24.90 4.00 -1.24
N SER A 72 24.40 5.22 -1.09
CA SER A 72 22.97 5.48 -1.15
C SER A 72 22.41 5.54 -2.57
N VAL A 73 21.33 4.80 -2.86
CA VAL A 73 20.61 4.88 -4.15
C VAL A 73 19.77 6.16 -4.24
N LEU A 74 19.24 6.61 -3.10
CA LEU A 74 18.46 7.85 -2.98
C LEU A 74 19.09 8.75 -1.91
N PHE A 75 18.78 10.03 -1.91
CA PHE A 75 19.08 10.84 -0.73
C PHE A 75 18.16 10.40 0.44
N GLU A 76 18.71 10.21 1.64
CA GLU A 76 18.00 9.60 2.79
C GLU A 76 16.64 10.28 3.11
N PRO A 77 16.55 11.63 3.21
CA PRO A 77 15.27 12.31 3.39
C PRO A 77 14.24 12.02 2.28
N TYR A 78 14.69 11.79 1.05
CA TYR A 78 13.79 11.44 -0.05
C TYR A 78 13.24 10.01 0.09
N CYS A 79 14.04 9.08 0.61
CA CYS A 79 13.59 7.72 0.94
C CYS A 79 12.52 7.73 2.05
N GLN A 80 12.68 8.59 3.06
CA GLN A 80 11.71 8.78 4.14
C GLN A 80 10.37 9.33 3.62
N ILE A 81 10.41 10.34 2.74
CA ILE A 81 9.20 10.84 2.07
C ILE A 81 8.53 9.74 1.25
N MET A 82 9.31 8.98 0.48
CA MET A 82 8.78 7.88 -0.33
C MET A 82 8.15 6.77 0.54
N THR A 83 8.72 6.49 1.71
CA THR A 83 8.17 5.56 2.70
C THR A 83 6.84 6.06 3.25
N PHE A 84 6.74 7.35 3.57
CA PHE A 84 5.47 7.95 3.96
C PHE A 84 4.40 7.81 2.86
N GLU A 85 4.72 8.18 1.62
CA GLU A 85 3.80 8.05 0.49
C GLU A 85 3.38 6.60 0.25
N PHE A 86 4.31 5.64 0.44
CA PHE A 86 4.01 4.22 0.38
C PHE A 86 2.98 3.82 1.45
N CYS A 87 3.17 4.27 2.69
CA CYS A 87 2.19 4.04 3.77
C CYS A 87 0.81 4.63 3.44
N VAL A 88 0.76 5.84 2.89
CA VAL A 88 -0.51 6.46 2.45
C VAL A 88 -1.19 5.65 1.36
N GLY A 89 -0.44 5.15 0.37
CA GLY A 89 -0.99 4.31 -0.68
C GLY A 89 -1.49 2.95 -0.15
N VAL A 90 -0.74 2.29 0.73
CA VAL A 90 -1.18 1.05 1.40
C VAL A 90 -2.46 1.29 2.18
N PHE A 91 -2.54 2.38 2.95
CA PHE A 91 -3.76 2.77 3.67
C PHE A 91 -4.95 2.86 2.71
N SER A 92 -4.82 3.55 1.58
CA SER A 92 -5.90 3.70 0.60
C SER A 92 -6.33 2.37 -0.03
N VAL A 93 -5.40 1.45 -0.27
CA VAL A 93 -5.74 0.09 -0.74
C VAL A 93 -6.52 -0.68 0.32
N CYS A 94 -6.03 -0.69 1.57
CA CYS A 94 -6.70 -1.37 2.67
C CYS A 94 -8.08 -0.77 2.95
N GLU A 95 -8.23 0.56 2.94
CA GLU A 95 -9.51 1.24 3.13
C GLU A 95 -10.49 0.92 2.02
N GLY A 96 -10.06 0.99 0.75
CA GLY A 96 -10.92 0.69 -0.40
C GLY A 96 -11.44 -0.74 -0.38
N ILE A 97 -10.56 -1.72 -0.18
CA ILE A 97 -10.93 -3.14 -0.14
C ILE A 97 -11.72 -3.49 1.13
N GLY A 98 -11.29 -2.99 2.30
CA GLY A 98 -11.99 -3.22 3.57
C GLY A 98 -13.40 -2.63 3.56
N SER A 99 -13.57 -1.46 2.96
CA SER A 99 -14.89 -0.82 2.80
C SER A 99 -15.78 -1.65 1.89
N ALA A 100 -15.23 -2.19 0.80
CA ALA A 100 -15.94 -3.07 -0.12
C ALA A 100 -16.41 -4.35 0.58
N PHE A 101 -15.59 -4.96 1.43
CA PHE A 101 -15.99 -6.11 2.25
C PHE A 101 -17.05 -5.75 3.29
N TRP A 102 -16.92 -4.60 3.94
CA TRP A 102 -17.91 -4.16 4.93
C TRP A 102 -19.29 -3.96 4.29
N LEU A 103 -19.36 -3.26 3.15
CA LEU A 103 -20.60 -3.04 2.40
C LEU A 103 -21.28 -4.37 2.02
N ARG A 104 -20.52 -5.30 1.45
CA ARG A 104 -21.01 -6.67 1.16
C ARG A 104 -21.61 -7.32 2.40
N ASN A 105 -20.94 -7.24 3.54
CA ASN A 105 -21.41 -7.86 4.79
C ASN A 105 -22.68 -7.19 5.36
N GLN A 106 -22.97 -5.94 4.98
CA GLN A 106 -24.20 -5.23 5.34
C GLN A 106 -25.33 -5.39 4.32
N ASN A 107 -25.12 -6.17 3.24
CA ASN A 107 -26.01 -6.21 2.07
C ASN A 107 -26.26 -4.81 1.46
N ASP A 108 -25.24 -3.95 1.53
CA ASP A 108 -25.22 -2.62 0.91
C ASP A 108 -24.33 -2.67 -0.34
N ASP A 109 -24.78 -2.07 -1.44
CA ASP A 109 -24.07 -2.04 -2.71
C ASP A 109 -23.13 -0.83 -2.86
N GLY A 110 -23.16 0.10 -1.89
CA GLY A 110 -22.34 1.30 -1.82
C GLY A 110 -22.83 2.47 -2.67
N ALA A 111 -23.96 2.34 -3.38
CA ALA A 111 -24.45 3.40 -4.28
C ALA A 111 -24.79 4.70 -3.54
N ALA A 112 -25.22 4.60 -2.27
CA ALA A 112 -25.51 5.76 -1.42
C ALA A 112 -24.26 6.50 -0.90
N ALA A 113 -23.05 5.98 -1.16
CA ALA A 113 -21.78 6.57 -0.74
C ALA A 113 -21.71 6.93 0.76
N ALA A 114 -22.28 6.07 1.62
CA ALA A 114 -22.24 6.27 3.06
C ALA A 114 -20.79 6.25 3.58
N ARG A 115 -20.50 7.13 4.55
CA ARG A 115 -19.20 7.14 5.23
C ARG A 115 -19.07 5.88 6.10
N ILE A 116 -17.98 5.14 5.91
CA ILE A 116 -17.67 3.94 6.69
C ILE A 116 -16.59 4.28 7.72
N ALA A 117 -16.84 3.95 8.99
CA ALA A 117 -15.89 4.23 10.07
C ALA A 117 -14.65 3.32 9.95
N PRO A 118 -13.44 3.79 10.36
CA PRO A 118 -12.22 2.98 10.29
C PRO A 118 -12.31 1.60 10.93
N ASN A 119 -12.87 1.51 12.13
CA ASN A 119 -13.00 0.22 12.82
C ASN A 119 -13.90 -0.77 12.05
N ASN A 120 -14.89 -0.27 11.30
CA ASN A 120 -15.80 -1.10 10.54
C ASN A 120 -15.09 -1.74 9.34
N TRP A 121 -14.42 -0.92 8.52
CA TRP A 121 -13.73 -1.45 7.34
C TRP A 121 -12.46 -2.23 7.70
N ILE A 122 -11.72 -1.84 8.75
CA ILE A 122 -10.56 -2.60 9.24
C ILE A 122 -11.02 -3.99 9.73
N GLY A 123 -12.09 -4.05 10.54
CA GLY A 123 -12.63 -5.31 11.01
C GLY A 123 -13.08 -6.22 9.87
N ALA A 124 -13.73 -5.67 8.84
CA ALA A 124 -14.13 -6.42 7.65
C ALA A 124 -12.94 -6.92 6.82
N LEU A 125 -11.87 -6.11 6.71
CA LEU A 125 -10.62 -6.48 6.03
C LEU A 125 -9.94 -7.67 6.73
N VAL A 126 -9.76 -7.57 8.05
CA VAL A 126 -9.11 -8.60 8.87
C VAL A 126 -9.90 -9.91 8.84
N ALA A 127 -11.23 -9.84 8.96
CA ALA A 127 -12.09 -11.02 8.90
C ALA A 127 -11.96 -11.81 7.58
N VAL A 128 -11.52 -11.17 6.49
CA VAL A 128 -11.32 -11.84 5.19
C VAL A 128 -9.87 -12.24 4.97
N ALA A 129 -8.91 -11.35 5.24
CA ALA A 129 -7.51 -11.55 4.87
C ALA A 129 -6.65 -12.21 5.97
N ASP A 130 -7.08 -12.13 7.24
CA ASP A 130 -6.39 -12.74 8.38
C ASP A 130 -7.42 -13.22 9.43
N PRO A 131 -8.31 -14.17 9.08
CA PRO A 131 -9.44 -14.57 9.93
C PRO A 131 -9.03 -15.20 11.26
N HIS A 132 -7.80 -15.70 11.37
CA HIS A 132 -7.25 -16.31 12.57
C HIS A 132 -6.31 -15.39 13.35
N GLY A 133 -6.03 -14.18 12.84
CA GLY A 133 -5.13 -13.22 13.47
C GLY A 133 -3.67 -13.67 13.53
N ALA A 134 -3.27 -14.66 12.71
CA ALA A 134 -1.94 -15.24 12.76
C ALA A 134 -0.88 -14.33 12.10
N LEU A 135 -1.33 -13.34 11.33
CA LEU A 135 -0.47 -12.45 10.54
C LEU A 135 -0.47 -11.03 11.11
N ASP A 136 -1.11 -10.78 12.25
CA ASP A 136 -1.25 -9.48 12.91
C ASP A 136 -1.72 -8.36 11.96
N LEU A 137 -2.63 -8.66 11.02
CA LEU A 137 -3.04 -7.69 10.01
C LEU A 137 -3.66 -6.42 10.63
N ASP A 138 -4.47 -6.56 11.69
CA ASP A 138 -5.08 -5.42 12.38
C ASP A 138 -4.01 -4.46 12.91
N ILE A 139 -2.97 -4.99 13.57
CA ILE A 139 -1.87 -4.19 14.12
C ILE A 139 -1.13 -3.46 13.00
N LYS A 140 -0.80 -4.17 11.91
CA LYS A 140 -0.08 -3.58 10.77
C LYS A 140 -0.90 -2.47 10.09
N VAL A 141 -2.18 -2.70 9.81
CA VAL A 141 -3.07 -1.70 9.18
C VAL A 141 -3.27 -0.48 10.09
N ARG A 142 -3.40 -0.67 11.41
CA ARG A 142 -3.46 0.43 12.38
C ARG A 142 -2.16 1.22 12.43
N GLY A 143 -1.01 0.55 12.35
CA GLY A 143 0.30 1.20 12.23
C GLY A 143 0.40 2.06 10.97
N VAL A 144 0.01 1.52 9.82
CA VAL A 144 -0.05 2.26 8.55
C VAL A 144 -0.94 3.50 8.65
N LYS A 145 -2.12 3.35 9.26
CA LYS A 145 -3.03 4.47 9.53
C LYS A 145 -2.39 5.52 10.42
N ALA A 146 -1.73 5.11 11.51
CA ALA A 146 -1.05 6.03 12.43
C ALA A 146 0.05 6.82 11.71
N THR A 147 0.84 6.18 10.84
CA THR A 147 1.86 6.84 10.01
C THR A 147 1.24 7.84 9.05
N ARG A 148 0.14 7.48 8.37
CA ARG A 148 -0.63 8.39 7.49
C ARG A 148 -1.17 9.59 8.28
N ASP A 149 -1.65 9.38 9.50
CA ASP A 149 -2.24 10.43 10.33
C ASP A 149 -1.22 11.39 10.93
N LYS A 150 0.10 11.10 10.87
CA LYS A 150 1.15 12.07 11.24
C LYS A 150 1.04 13.37 10.45
N ILE A 151 0.50 13.35 9.23
CA ILE A 151 0.24 14.57 8.43
C ILE A 151 -0.87 15.46 9.02
N HIS A 152 -1.76 14.88 9.83
CA HIS A 152 -2.89 15.56 10.48
C HIS A 152 -2.59 16.02 11.90
N GLN A 153 -1.40 15.70 12.44
CA GLN A 153 -0.91 16.29 13.69
C GLN A 153 -0.68 17.81 13.57
N ASP A 154 -0.68 18.31 12.33
CA ASP A 154 -0.50 19.72 11.99
C ASP A 154 -1.87 20.44 11.87
N GLN A 155 -2.58 20.59 12.99
CA GLN A 155 -3.59 21.66 13.08
C GLN A 155 -2.85 23.00 13.17
N LEU A 156 -2.61 23.61 12.00
CA LEU A 156 -2.29 25.04 11.82
C LEU A 156 -1.06 25.54 12.61
N GLY A 157 0.16 25.08 12.30
CA GLY A 157 1.37 25.87 12.64
C GLY A 157 2.71 25.14 12.76
N ALA A 158 2.76 23.81 12.63
CA ALA A 158 3.85 22.97 13.10
C ALA A 158 4.62 22.22 12.00
N ARG A 159 4.73 22.77 10.78
CA ARG A 159 5.63 22.23 9.74
C ARG A 159 7.09 22.09 10.20
N THR A 160 7.47 22.75 11.30
CA THR A 160 8.77 22.64 11.97
C THR A 160 8.96 21.36 12.79
N GLU A 161 7.91 20.59 13.10
CA GLU A 161 7.97 19.46 14.06
C GLU A 161 7.66 18.08 13.45
N ILE A 162 7.41 17.97 12.14
CA ILE A 162 7.34 16.64 11.52
C ILE A 162 8.74 16.03 11.55
N ASP A 163 8.93 15.06 12.45
CA ASP A 163 10.12 14.23 12.47
C ASP A 163 10.10 13.31 11.25
N TRP A 164 10.71 13.76 10.15
CA TRP A 164 10.83 12.98 8.93
C TRP A 164 11.63 11.69 9.13
N HIS A 165 12.45 11.61 10.17
CA HIS A 165 13.16 10.39 10.54
C HIS A 165 12.23 9.32 11.14
N ALA A 166 11.02 9.70 11.57
CA ALA A 166 10.01 8.76 12.05
C ALA A 166 9.30 7.99 10.92
N PHE A 167 9.69 8.19 9.65
CA PHE A 167 9.24 7.43 8.48
C PHE A 167 10.32 6.43 8.01
N ASP A 168 10.92 5.72 8.95
CA ASP A 168 12.01 4.79 8.64
C ASP A 168 11.53 3.48 8.00
N TYR A 169 12.50 2.76 7.41
CA TYR A 169 12.26 1.51 6.71
C TYR A 169 11.66 0.41 7.61
N GLY A 170 12.19 0.22 8.81
CA GLY A 170 11.83 -0.92 9.66
C GLY A 170 10.49 -0.75 10.37
N GLN A 171 10.17 0.47 10.82
CA GLN A 171 8.96 0.74 11.60
C GLN A 171 7.81 1.25 10.75
N SER A 172 8.08 1.84 9.57
CA SER A 172 7.02 2.35 8.69
C SER A 172 6.86 1.50 7.43
N PHE A 173 7.93 1.33 6.64
CA PHE A 173 7.82 0.65 5.34
C PHE A 173 7.52 -0.85 5.49
N VAL A 174 8.28 -1.58 6.30
CA VAL A 174 8.14 -3.04 6.45
C VAL A 174 6.72 -3.43 6.90
N PRO A 175 6.14 -2.86 7.98
CA PRO A 175 4.77 -3.18 8.37
C PRO A 175 3.72 -2.84 7.29
N ALA A 176 3.94 -1.76 6.54
CA ALA A 176 3.05 -1.40 5.42
C ALA A 176 3.13 -2.40 4.27
N LYS A 177 4.36 -2.80 3.90
CA LYS A 177 4.57 -3.82 2.85
C LYS A 177 3.97 -5.16 3.29
N ASP A 178 4.14 -5.55 4.55
CA ASP A 178 3.58 -6.78 5.10
C ASP A 178 2.05 -6.76 5.11
N ALA A 179 1.42 -5.65 5.54
CA ALA A 179 -0.04 -5.51 5.49
C ALA A 179 -0.58 -5.73 4.08
N LEU A 180 0.08 -5.12 3.09
CA LEU A 180 -0.29 -5.29 1.69
C LEU A 180 -0.05 -6.73 1.21
N ALA A 181 1.09 -7.33 1.56
CA ALA A 181 1.42 -8.71 1.18
C ALA A 181 0.41 -9.73 1.72
N ILE A 182 -0.10 -9.53 2.94
CA ILE A 182 -1.18 -10.34 3.53
C ILE A 182 -2.47 -10.14 2.72
N LEU A 183 -2.84 -8.90 2.43
CA LEU A 183 -4.05 -8.61 1.64
C LEU A 183 -3.98 -9.24 0.23
N LEU A 184 -2.81 -9.22 -0.40
CA LEU A 184 -2.56 -9.84 -1.70
C LEU A 184 -2.68 -11.37 -1.69
N GLN A 185 -2.78 -12.02 -0.52
CA GLN A 185 -3.10 -13.45 -0.45
C GLN A 185 -4.57 -13.74 -0.73
N VAL A 186 -5.45 -12.75 -0.58
CA VAL A 186 -6.85 -12.88 -1.02
C VAL A 186 -6.82 -12.98 -2.54
N ASN A 187 -7.17 -14.15 -3.09
CA ASN A 187 -6.99 -14.48 -4.51
C ASN A 187 -5.53 -14.37 -5.00
N ALA A 188 -4.60 -14.97 -4.26
CA ALA A 188 -3.16 -14.94 -4.57
C ALA A 188 -2.80 -15.36 -6.02
N GLY A 189 -3.63 -16.20 -6.67
CA GLY A 189 -3.42 -16.67 -8.04
C GLY A 189 -3.58 -15.59 -9.12
N ASP A 190 -4.27 -14.49 -8.82
CA ASP A 190 -4.55 -13.42 -9.78
C ASP A 190 -3.63 -12.20 -9.63
N VAL A 191 -2.73 -12.22 -8.63
CA VAL A 191 -1.71 -11.18 -8.46
C VAL A 191 -0.66 -11.33 -9.56
N PRO A 192 -0.13 -10.22 -10.12
CA PRO A 192 0.95 -10.28 -11.10
C PRO A 192 2.11 -11.17 -10.65
N VAL A 193 2.56 -12.04 -11.56
CA VAL A 193 3.64 -13.01 -11.29
C VAL A 193 4.93 -12.30 -10.89
N ALA A 194 5.24 -11.19 -11.55
CA ALA A 194 6.36 -10.33 -11.24
C ALA A 194 5.83 -9.06 -10.54
N THR A 195 6.06 -8.91 -9.24
CA THR A 195 5.67 -7.72 -8.48
C THR A 195 6.67 -7.41 -7.37
N ASN A 196 6.90 -6.12 -7.10
CA ASN A 196 7.73 -5.66 -5.98
C ASN A 196 6.99 -5.64 -4.62
N LEU A 197 5.69 -5.96 -4.62
CA LEU A 197 4.83 -5.88 -3.42
C LEU A 197 4.75 -7.19 -2.64
N ARG A 198 5.32 -8.27 -3.17
CA ARG A 198 5.55 -9.52 -2.43
C ARG A 198 6.96 -9.52 -1.80
N PRO A 199 7.16 -10.27 -0.72
CA PRO A 199 8.50 -10.54 -0.20
C PRO A 199 9.36 -11.29 -1.23
#